data_AF-E9IFA2-F1
#
_entry.id   AF-E9IFA2-F1
#
_cell.length_a   1.000
_cell.length_b   1.000
_cell.length_c   1.000
_cell.angle_alpha   90.00
_cell.angle_beta   90.00
_cell.angle_gamma   90.00
#
_symmetry.space_group_name_H-M   'P 1'
#
loop_
_entity.id
_entity.type
_entity.pdbx_description
1 polymer ?
#
loop_
_entity_poly.entity_id
_entity_poly.type
_entity_poly.pdbx_seq_one_letter_code
_entity_poly.pdbx_strand_id
1 'polypeptide(L)' 'LKLKPDTYNENIFYVNFFQFELIVHSNDWSDLAKTVALASSLQGKAHNILDEIKIESIMFSKLKAKLKLSFTFNLIL' A
#
# COMPACT_ATOMS: atom_id res chain seq x y z
N LEU A 1 -1.00 15.03 -16.43
CA LEU A 1 -1.97 14.05 -15.86
C LEU A 1 -1.22 13.25 -14.80
N LYS A 2 -1.73 13.06 -13.58
CA LYS A 2 -1.15 12.15 -12.60
C LYS A 2 -1.90 10.82 -12.63
N LEU A 3 -1.18 9.70 -12.67
CA LEU A 3 -1.77 8.36 -12.67
C LEU A 3 -2.44 8.10 -11.31
N LYS A 4 -3.60 7.45 -11.30
CA LYS A 4 -4.34 7.11 -10.08
C LYS A 4 -4.12 5.64 -9.75
N PRO A 5 -3.82 5.28 -8.49
CA PRO A 5 -3.76 3.88 -8.07
C PRO A 5 -5.13 3.23 -8.09
N ASP A 6 -5.17 1.94 -8.45
CA ASP A 6 -6.34 1.08 -8.27
C ASP A 6 -6.54 0.71 -6.80
N THR A 7 -7.62 -0.02 -6.48
CA THR A 7 -7.86 -0.50 -5.12
C THR A 7 -7.09 -1.79 -4.82
N TYR A 8 -6.63 -1.96 -3.59
CA TYR A 8 -5.80 -3.07 -3.14
C TYR A 8 -6.59 -3.92 -2.16
N ASN A 9 -6.82 -5.18 -2.50
CA ASN A 9 -7.34 -6.18 -1.57
C ASN A 9 -6.34 -7.34 -1.42
N GLU A 10 -6.63 -8.25 -0.51
CA GLU A 10 -5.77 -9.39 -0.17
C GLU A 10 -5.49 -10.37 -1.34
N ASN A 11 -6.37 -10.43 -2.34
CA ASN A 11 -6.32 -11.46 -3.39
C ASN A 11 -5.37 -11.11 -4.54
N ILE A 12 -5.11 -9.82 -4.76
CA ILE A 12 -4.29 -9.31 -5.87
C ILE A 12 -3.17 -8.39 -5.38
N PHE A 13 -2.77 -8.56 -4.11
CA PHE A 13 -1.81 -7.70 -3.42
C PHE A 13 -0.54 -7.46 -4.26
N TYR A 14 0.09 -8.51 -4.78
CA TYR A 14 1.36 -8.38 -5.52
C TYR A 14 1.25 -7.61 -6.84
N VAL A 15 0.21 -7.88 -7.64
CA VAL A 15 0.01 -7.22 -8.93
C VAL A 15 -0.28 -5.74 -8.71
N ASN A 16 -1.19 -5.42 -7.79
CA ASN A 16 -1.56 -4.04 -7.55
C ASN A 16 -0.41 -3.30 -6.87
N PHE A 17 0.33 -3.94 -5.95
CA PHE A 17 1.47 -3.34 -5.26
C PHE A 17 2.59 -2.97 -6.24
N PHE A 18 2.88 -3.83 -7.21
CA PHE A 18 3.82 -3.49 -8.28
C PHE A 18 3.34 -2.29 -9.12
N GLN A 19 2.06 -2.25 -9.49
CA GLN A 19 1.48 -1.10 -10.19
C GLN A 19 1.55 0.19 -9.36
N PHE A 20 1.35 0.11 -8.04
CA PHE A 20 1.50 1.27 -7.15
C PHE A 20 2.88 1.90 -7.27
N GLU A 21 3.93 1.08 -7.20
CA GLU A 21 5.31 1.55 -7.22
C GLU A 21 5.67 2.23 -8.55
N LEU A 22 5.13 1.71 -9.67
CA LEU A 22 5.27 2.35 -10.98
C LEU A 22 4.58 3.72 -11.01
N ILE A 23 3.35 3.81 -10.50
CA ILE A 23 2.59 5.07 -10.42
C ILE A 23 3.31 6.10 -9.54
N VAL A 24 3.82 5.68 -8.38
CA VAL A 24 4.59 6.53 -7.48
C VAL A 24 5.82 7.11 -8.18
N HIS A 25 6.56 6.26 -8.89
CA HIS A 25 7.75 6.66 -9.63
C HIS A 25 7.40 7.66 -10.74
N SER A 26 6.36 7.38 -11.53
CA SER A 26 5.93 8.26 -12.63
C SER A 26 5.37 9.60 -12.17
N ASN A 27 4.72 9.65 -11.00
CA ASN A 27 4.08 10.87 -10.52
C ASN A 27 4.98 11.78 -9.66
N ASP A 28 6.21 11.34 -9.37
CA ASP A 28 7.16 12.01 -8.48
C ASP A 28 6.51 12.50 -7.17
N TRP A 29 5.86 11.58 -6.46
CA TRP A 29 5.13 11.91 -5.25
C TRP A 29 6.06 12.15 -4.07
N SER A 30 5.69 13.11 -3.21
CA SER A 30 6.28 13.24 -1.88
C SER A 30 5.94 12.02 -1.01
N ASP A 31 6.72 11.76 0.03
CA ASP A 31 6.45 10.62 0.92
C ASP A 31 5.09 10.72 1.61
N LEU A 32 4.62 11.93 1.94
CA LEU A 32 3.26 12.14 2.43
C LEU A 32 2.22 11.73 1.38
N ALA A 33 2.40 12.15 0.12
CA ALA A 33 1.48 11.80 -0.96
C ALA A 33 1.45 10.29 -1.23
N LYS A 34 2.62 9.62 -1.23
CA LYS A 34 2.69 8.15 -1.33
C LYS A 34 1.93 7.47 -0.21
N THR A 35 2.12 7.96 1.01
CA THR A 35 1.49 7.41 2.22
C THR A 35 -0.03 7.52 2.14
N VAL A 36 -0.55 8.73 1.86
CA VAL A 36 -1.99 8.98 1.74
C VAL A 36 -2.59 8.18 0.59
N ALA A 37 -1.93 8.17 -0.56
CA ALA A 37 -2.41 7.43 -1.73
C ALA A 37 -2.48 5.93 -1.46
N LEU A 38 -1.45 5.35 -0.83
CA LEU A 38 -1.42 3.93 -0.47
C LEU A 38 -2.51 3.60 0.55
N ALA A 39 -2.62 4.37 1.64
CA ALA A 39 -3.64 4.13 2.66
C ALA A 39 -5.07 4.21 2.08
N SER A 40 -5.33 5.20 1.22
CA SER A 40 -6.64 5.42 0.60
C SER A 40 -7.01 4.33 -0.41
N SER A 41 -6.02 3.59 -0.93
CA SER A 41 -6.25 2.57 -1.92
C SER A 41 -6.47 1.18 -1.29
N LEU A 42 -6.20 0.99 0.00
CA LEU A 42 -6.44 -0.27 0.71
C LEU A 42 -7.93 -0.55 0.95
N GLN A 43 -8.33 -1.80 0.74
CA GLN A 43 -9.67 -2.33 0.97
C GLN A 43 -9.61 -3.71 1.64
N GLY A 44 -10.73 -4.16 2.20
CA GLY A 44 -10.84 -5.50 2.78
C GLY A 44 -9.83 -5.73 3.90
N LYS A 45 -9.18 -6.91 3.90
CA LYS A 45 -8.19 -7.25 4.93
C LYS A 45 -6.94 -6.36 4.89
N ALA A 46 -6.63 -5.77 3.72
CA ALA A 46 -5.51 -4.84 3.61
C ALA A 46 -5.80 -3.51 4.33
N HIS A 47 -7.07 -3.09 4.38
CA HIS A 47 -7.46 -1.88 5.10
C HIS A 47 -7.25 -2.03 6.62
N ASN A 48 -7.56 -3.20 7.18
CA ASN A 48 -7.40 -3.48 8.62
C ASN A 48 -5.95 -3.31 9.12
N ILE A 49 -4.96 -3.35 8.24
CA ILE A 49 -3.55 -3.09 8.59
C ILE A 49 -3.35 -1.64 9.06
N LEU A 50 -4.20 -0.70 8.63
CA LEU A 50 -4.16 0.68 9.10
C LEU A 50 -4.51 0.77 10.60
N ASP A 51 -5.38 -0.10 11.11
CA ASP A 51 -5.73 -0.15 12.53
C ASP A 51 -4.57 -0.67 13.40
N GLU A 52 -3.68 -1.47 12.81
CA GLU A 52 -2.49 -1.99 13.49
C GLU A 52 -1.33 -0.97 13.55
N ILE A 53 -1.41 0.12 12.79
CA ILE A 53 -0.37 1.15 12.76
C ILE A 53 -0.90 2.42 13.42
N LYS A 54 -0.16 2.95 14.40
CA LYS A 54 -0.48 4.26 14.96
C LYS A 54 -0.48 5.33 13.86
N ILE A 55 -1.67 5.88 13.56
CA ILE A 55 -1.96 6.83 12.47
C ILE A 55 -0.97 8.01 12.46
N GLU A 56 -0.59 8.50 13.64
CA GLU A 56 0.33 9.63 13.83
C GLU A 56 1.77 9.38 13.35
N SER A 57 2.12 8.13 13.02
CA SER A 57 3.47 7.73 12.59
C SER A 57 3.50 6.93 11.30
N ILE A 58 2.38 6.91 10.57
CA ILE A 58 2.26 6.20 9.30
C ILE A 58 3.20 6.87 8.29
N MET A 59 4.37 6.25 8.09
CA MET A 59 5.31 6.55 7.03
C MET A 59 5.14 5.52 5.92
N PHE A 60 5.28 5.95 4.67
CA PHE A 60 5.17 5.07 3.50
C PHE A 60 5.98 3.78 3.66
N SER A 61 7.24 3.89 4.12
CA SER A 61 8.13 2.74 4.33
C SER A 61 7.59 1.75 5.37
N LYS A 62 7.01 2.22 6.48
CA LYS A 62 6.41 1.37 7.52
C LYS A 62 5.14 0.69 7.02
N LEU A 63 4.25 1.44 6.38
CA LEU A 63 3.01 0.89 5.82
C LEU A 63 3.33 -0.18 4.76
N LYS A 64 4.27 0.11 3.86
CA LYS A 64 4.80 -0.84 2.86
C LYS A 64 5.37 -2.10 3.50
N ALA A 65 6.21 -1.97 4.54
CA ALA A 65 6.80 -3.12 5.22
C ALA A 65 5.73 -4.00 5.88
N LYS A 66 4.76 -3.39 6.55
CA LYS A 66 3.67 -4.09 7.23
C LYS A 66 2.78 -4.84 6.23
N LEU A 67 2.39 -4.20 5.14
CA LEU A 67 1.63 -4.80 4.05
C LEU A 67 2.35 -6.02 3.46
N LYS A 68 3.66 -5.89 3.18
CA LYS A 68 4.47 -7.02 2.71
C LYS A 68 4.47 -8.16 3.73
N LEU A 69 4.72 -7.89 5.00
CA LEU A 69 4.70 -8.94 6.04
C LEU A 69 3.35 -9.64 6.13
N SER A 70 2.23 -8.92 6.06
CA SER A 70 0.89 -9.50 6.20
C SER A 70 0.46 -10.35 4.99
N PHE A 71 0.96 -10.06 3.79
CA PHE A 71 0.53 -10.75 2.56
C PHE A 71 1.62 -11.60 1.91
N THR A 72 2.86 -11.56 2.39
CA THR A 72 3.95 -12.40 1.88
C THR A 72 3.96 -13.82 2.44
N PHE A 73 3.41 -14.06 3.63
CA PHE A 73 3.38 -15.40 4.23
C PHE A 73 2.29 -16.33 3.65
N ASN A 74 1.38 -15.85 2.80
CA ASN A 74 0.30 -16.67 2.22
C ASN A 74 0.70 -17.50 0.99
N LEU A 75 2.00 -17.57 0.65
CA LEU A 75 2.53 -18.30 -0.52
C LEU A 75 3.42 -19.52 -0.16
N ILE A 76 3.55 -19.87 1.13
CA ILE A 76 4.41 -20.98 1.60
C ILE A 76 3.60 -22.11 2.27
N LEU A 77 2.27 -22.16 2.10
CA LEU A 77 1.43 -23.27 2.58
C LEU A 77 0.53 -23.78 1.46
#